data_AF-A0A537FUB9-F1
#
_entry.id   AF-A0A537FUB9-F1
#
_cell.length_a   1.000
_cell.length_b   1.000
_cell.length_c   1.000
_cell.angle_alpha   90.00
_cell.angle_beta   90.00
_cell.angle_gamma   90.00
#
_symmetry.space_group_name_H-M   'P 1'
#
loop_
_entity.id
_entity.type
_entity.pdbx_description
1 polymer ?
#
loop_
_entity_poly.entity_id
_entity_poly.type
_entity_poly.pdbx_seq_one_letter_code
_entity_poly.pdbx_strand_id
1 'polypeptide(L)'
;MFVSWNKGAERIFGYSTLEAVGQKGGILMPSGENGESEILERLKRDGSILPYETRLTRKDGASIDVSLSVTSISDPTGRAIGASILIQDISEKKLRRLSSKGQG
;
A
#
# COMPACT_ATOMS: atom_id res chain seq x y z
N MET A 1 1.70 10.69 -6.47
CA MET A 1 3.04 10.35 -7.02
C MET A 1 3.95 9.99 -5.86
N PHE A 2 4.80 8.99 -6.00
CA PHE A 2 5.77 8.65 -4.96
C PHE A 2 6.92 9.66 -4.97
N VAL A 3 7.19 10.23 -3.79
CA VAL A 3 8.32 11.15 -3.56
C VAL A 3 9.51 10.45 -2.92
N SER A 4 9.28 9.31 -2.27
CA SER A 4 10.30 8.51 -1.62
C SER A 4 9.90 7.03 -1.68
N TRP A 5 10.90 6.16 -1.75
CA TRP A 5 10.75 4.72 -1.85
C TRP A 5 11.95 4.04 -1.18
N ASN A 6 11.69 3.25 -0.14
CA ASN A 6 12.75 2.64 0.69
C ASN A 6 13.08 1.19 0.24
N LYS A 7 14.17 0.64 0.79
CA LYS A 7 14.64 -0.72 0.51
C LYS A 7 13.60 -1.81 0.82
N GLY A 8 12.72 -1.57 1.81
CA GLY A 8 11.63 -2.48 2.13
C GLY A 8 10.60 -2.56 1.02
N ALA A 9 10.21 -1.40 0.48
CA ALA A 9 9.28 -1.31 -0.62
C ALA A 9 9.87 -1.90 -1.92
N GLU A 10 11.16 -1.69 -2.19
CA GLU A 10 11.86 -2.36 -3.30
C GLU A 10 11.78 -3.89 -3.18
N ARG A 11 12.02 -4.43 -1.98
CA ARG A 11 11.94 -5.88 -1.72
C ARG A 11 10.51 -6.43 -1.87
N ILE A 12 9.50 -5.68 -1.46
CA ILE A 12 8.10 -6.13 -1.48
C ILE A 12 7.52 -6.09 -2.90
N PHE A 13 7.83 -5.04 -3.68
CA PHE A 13 7.17 -4.80 -4.97
C PHE A 13 8.06 -5.00 -6.20
N GLY A 14 9.38 -5.10 -6.03
CA GLY A 14 10.32 -5.33 -7.13
C GLY A 14 10.63 -4.10 -7.99
N TYR A 15 10.05 -2.93 -7.69
CA TYR A 15 10.44 -1.66 -8.29
C TYR A 15 11.63 -1.06 -7.54
N SER A 16 12.67 -0.68 -8.26
CA SER A 16 13.78 0.09 -7.70
C SER A 16 13.30 1.49 -7.29
N THR A 17 13.99 2.15 -6.35
CA THR A 17 13.67 3.55 -6.00
C THR A 17 13.62 4.48 -7.23
N LEU A 18 14.55 4.31 -8.17
CA LEU A 18 14.59 5.09 -9.42
C LEU A 18 13.36 4.87 -10.32
N GLU A 19 12.78 3.67 -10.28
CA GLU A 19 11.62 3.31 -11.09
C GLU A 19 10.31 3.77 -10.42
N ALA A 20 10.25 3.70 -9.08
CA ALA A 20 9.04 4.00 -8.32
C ALA A 20 8.85 5.51 -8.06
N VAL A 21 9.93 6.24 -7.74
CA VAL A 21 9.84 7.69 -7.52
C VAL A 21 9.41 8.37 -8.82
N GLY A 22 8.43 9.28 -8.73
CA GLY A 22 7.83 9.89 -9.92
C GLY A 22 6.62 9.13 -10.48
N GLN A 23 6.35 7.90 -10.04
CA GLN A 23 5.16 7.15 -10.47
C GLN A 23 3.94 7.45 -9.59
N LYS A 24 2.73 7.22 -10.12
CA LYS A 24 1.48 7.30 -9.36
C LYS A 24 1.28 6.02 -8.52
N GLY A 25 0.45 6.08 -7.47
CA GLY A 25 0.17 4.92 -6.62
C GLY A 25 -0.52 3.78 -7.37
N GLY A 26 -1.23 4.11 -8.46
CA GLY A 26 -1.85 3.17 -9.38
C GLY A 26 -0.95 2.05 -9.91
N ILE A 27 0.39 2.21 -9.94
CA ILE A 27 1.28 1.12 -10.37
C ILE A 27 1.26 -0.11 -9.44
N LEU A 28 0.77 0.06 -8.21
CA LEU A 28 0.63 -1.00 -7.21
C LEU A 28 -0.81 -1.54 -7.14
N MET A 29 -1.76 -0.93 -7.85
CA MET A 29 -3.16 -1.35 -7.83
C MET A 29 -3.37 -2.50 -8.82
N PRO A 30 -4.24 -3.48 -8.50
CA PRO A 30 -4.65 -4.48 -9.47
C PRO A 30 -5.35 -3.82 -10.66
N SER A 31 -5.07 -4.31 -11.87
CA SER A 31 -5.67 -3.79 -13.10
C SER A 31 -7.19 -3.81 -13.05
N GLY A 32 -7.82 -2.66 -13.29
CA GLY A 32 -9.29 -2.52 -13.29
C GLY A 32 -9.91 -2.13 -11.94
N GLU A 33 -9.11 -1.99 -10.87
CA GLU A 33 -9.60 -1.51 -9.58
C GLU A 33 -9.32 -0.01 -9.40
N ASN A 34 -10.34 0.75 -8.99
CA ASN A 34 -10.23 2.19 -8.65
C ASN A 34 -9.71 2.41 -7.21
N GLY A 35 -8.79 1.56 -6.74
CA GLY A 35 -8.34 1.56 -5.34
C GLY A 35 -7.65 2.86 -4.91
N GLU A 36 -6.94 3.53 -5.83
CA GLU A 36 -6.28 4.82 -5.53
C GLU A 36 -7.30 5.92 -5.15
N SER A 37 -8.43 5.99 -5.87
CA SER A 37 -9.47 6.99 -5.61
C SER A 37 -10.11 6.79 -4.24
N GLU A 38 -10.45 5.55 -3.89
CA GLU A 38 -11.05 5.24 -2.59
C GLU A 38 -10.12 5.60 -1.43
N ILE A 39 -8.83 5.27 -1.55
CA ILE A 39 -7.82 5.65 -0.55
C ILE A 39 -7.75 7.17 -0.39
N LEU A 40 -7.74 7.91 -1.50
CA LEU A 40 -7.68 9.37 -1.47
C LEU A 40 -8.94 9.98 -0.83
N GLU A 41 -10.13 9.43 -1.12
CA GLU A 41 -11.39 9.89 -0.53
C GLU A 41 -11.45 9.64 0.98
N ARG A 42 -11.05 8.45 1.42
CA ARG A 42 -10.97 8.11 2.85
C ARG A 42 -9.95 8.99 3.57
N LEU A 43 -8.79 9.22 2.95
CA LEU A 43 -7.74 10.06 3.53
C LEU A 43 -8.18 11.52 3.66
N LYS A 44 -8.90 12.07 2.67
CA LYS A 44 -9.46 13.43 2.73
C LYS A 44 -10.50 13.58 3.84
N ARG A 45 -11.30 12.54 4.07
CA ARG A 45 -12.38 12.55 5.07
C ARG A 45 -11.85 12.45 6.49
N ASP A 46 -10.95 11.49 6.72
CA ASP A 46 -10.58 11.04 8.08
C ASP A 46 -9.16 11.46 8.48
N GLY A 47 -8.36 11.96 7.53
CA GLY A 47 -6.95 12.33 7.74
C GLY A 47 -6.01 11.13 7.91
N SER A 48 -6.55 9.94 8.16
CA SER A 48 -5.80 8.68 8.25
C SER A 48 -6.67 7.47 7.86
N ILE A 49 -6.02 6.37 7.54
CA ILE A 49 -6.66 5.09 7.28
C ILE A 49 -5.98 4.07 8.17
N LEU A 50 -6.74 3.49 9.09
CA LEU A 50 -6.27 2.42 9.98
C LEU A 50 -5.81 1.20 9.17
N PRO A 51 -4.84 0.41 9.68
CA PRO A 51 -4.35 -0.78 8.99
C PRO A 51 -5.49 -1.72 8.57
N TYR A 52 -5.56 -2.04 7.28
CA TYR A 52 -6.51 -2.99 6.73
C TYR A 52 -5.82 -3.96 5.77
N GLU A 53 -6.34 -5.18 5.67
CA GLU A 53 -5.82 -6.18 4.74
C GLU A 53 -6.34 -5.86 3.32
N THR A 54 -5.44 -5.77 2.34
CA THR A 54 -5.77 -5.58 0.93
C THR A 54 -4.76 -6.31 0.04
N ARG A 55 -4.99 -6.31 -1.27
CA ARG A 55 -4.09 -6.88 -2.26
C ARG A 55 -3.49 -5.79 -3.13
N LEU A 56 -2.20 -5.90 -3.39
CA LEU A 56 -1.45 -5.02 -4.29
C LEU A 56 -0.74 -5.85 -5.35
N THR A 57 -0.27 -5.18 -6.39
CA THR A 57 0.43 -5.79 -7.53
C THR A 57 1.90 -5.42 -7.53
N ARG A 58 2.75 -6.44 -7.70
CA ARG A 58 4.20 -6.31 -7.87
C ARG A 58 4.55 -5.97 -9.32
N LYS A 59 5.79 -5.55 -9.56
CA LYS A 59 6.33 -5.28 -10.91
C LYS A 59 6.17 -6.47 -11.87
N ASP A 60 6.30 -7.70 -11.38
CA ASP A 60 6.17 -8.91 -12.21
C ASP A 60 4.71 -9.27 -12.54
N GLY A 61 3.73 -8.54 -11.98
CA GLY A 61 2.31 -8.80 -12.12
C GLY A 61 1.71 -9.69 -11.02
N ALA A 62 2.53 -10.35 -10.19
CA ALA A 62 2.03 -11.11 -9.05
C ALA A 62 1.29 -10.22 -8.05
N SER A 63 0.22 -10.79 -7.49
CA SER A 63 -0.52 -10.21 -6.38
C SER A 63 0.14 -10.53 -5.04
N ILE A 64 0.12 -9.56 -4.12
CA ILE A 64 0.62 -9.72 -2.75
C ILE A 64 -0.44 -9.28 -1.75
N ASP A 65 -0.68 -10.09 -0.73
CA ASP A 65 -1.54 -9.73 0.41
C ASP A 65 -0.74 -8.87 1.39
N VAL A 66 -1.25 -7.67 1.68
CA VAL A 66 -0.60 -6.70 2.56
C VAL A 66 -1.55 -6.17 3.62
N SER A 67 -0.99 -5.72 4.74
CA SER A 67 -1.66 -4.75 5.60
C SER A 67 -1.20 -3.34 5.21
N LEU A 68 -2.15 -2.49 4.84
CA LEU A 68 -1.92 -1.13 4.38
C LEU A 68 -2.50 -0.14 5.39
N SER A 69 -1.72 0.87 5.79
CA SER A 69 -2.21 2.07 6.45
C SER A 69 -1.67 3.32 5.78
N VAL A 70 -2.45 4.39 5.85
CA VAL A 70 -2.14 5.66 5.18
C VAL A 70 -2.40 6.81 6.14
N THR A 71 -1.50 7.78 6.21
CA THR A 71 -1.67 8.96 7.06
C THR A 71 -1.39 10.21 6.25
N SER A 72 -2.25 11.21 6.37
CA SER A 72 -2.06 12.48 5.67
C SER A 72 -0.87 13.23 6.29
N ILE A 73 -0.09 13.88 5.44
CA ILE A 73 0.98 14.77 5.86
C ILE A 73 0.48 16.18 5.60
N SER A 74 0.43 16.99 6.65
CA SER A 74 -0.04 18.36 6.60
C SER A 74 1.07 19.35 6.95
N ASP A 75 1.04 20.50 6.30
CA ASP A 75 1.85 21.67 6.64
C ASP A 75 1.38 22.30 7.97
N PRO A 76 2.16 23.18 8.66
CA PRO A 76 1.72 23.84 9.90
C PRO A 76 0.39 24.60 9.80
N THR A 77 -0.04 24.96 8.59
CA THR A 77 -1.35 25.58 8.32
C THR A 77 -2.52 24.59 8.33
N GLY A 78 -2.28 23.29 8.49
CA GLY A 78 -3.29 22.23 8.43
C GLY A 78 -3.64 21.77 7.01
N ARG A 79 -3.01 22.34 5.98
CA ARG A 79 -3.20 21.93 4.59
C ARG A 79 -2.48 20.60 4.32
N ALA A 80 -3.20 19.60 3.82
CA ALA A 80 -2.61 18.35 3.35
C ALA A 80 -1.66 18.61 2.15
N ILE A 81 -0.40 18.21 2.30
CA ILE A 81 0.67 18.34 1.30
C ILE A 81 1.14 16.98 0.76
N GLY A 82 0.71 15.88 1.38
CA GLY A 82 1.06 14.54 0.94
C GLY A 82 0.43 13.45 1.80
N ALA A 83 0.94 12.23 1.65
CA ALA A 83 0.55 11.08 2.45
C ALA A 83 1.78 10.21 2.73
N SER A 84 1.83 9.63 3.93
CA SER A 84 2.74 8.55 4.28
C SER A 84 1.99 7.22 4.19
N ILE A 85 2.63 6.21 3.62
CA ILE A 85 2.06 4.89 3.42
C ILE A 85 2.94 3.87 4.14
N LEU A 86 2.32 3.03 4.98
CA LEU A 86 2.96 1.89 5.61
C LEU A 86 2.35 0.60 5.07
N ILE A 87 3.22 -0.29 4.60
CA ILE A 87 2.83 -1.56 3.99
C ILE A 87 3.59 -2.66 4.69
N GLN A 88 2.85 -3.68 5.13
CA GLN A 88 3.41 -4.90 5.68
C GLN A 88 2.97 -6.10 4.83
N ASP A 89 3.92 -6.89 4.34
CA ASP A 89 3.61 -8.18 3.71
C ASP A 89 3.01 -9.14 4.75
N ILE A 90 1.82 -9.67 4.43
CA ILE A 90 1.12 -10.64 5.28
C ILE A 90 0.89 -11.97 4.56
N SER A 91 1.49 -12.18 3.39
CA SER A 91 1.31 -13.38 2.56
C SER A 91 1.65 -14.64 3.35
N GLU A 92 2.79 -14.67 4.04
CA GLU A 92 3.20 -15.79 4.89
C GLU A 92 2.29 -15.99 6.11
N LYS A 93 1.83 -14.89 6.72
CA LYS A 93 0.93 -14.92 7.89
C LYS A 93 -0.43 -15.50 7.51
N LYS A 94 -0.92 -15.20 6.30
CA LYS A 94 -2.20 -15.70 5.78
C LYS A 94 -2.11 -17.18 5.42
N LEU A 95 -1.01 -17.62 4.78
CA LEU A 95 -0.75 -19.03 4.52
C LEU A 95 -0.79 -19.88 5.80
N ARG A 96 -0.18 -19.41 6.89
CA ARG A 96 -0.22 -20.10 8.20
C ARG A 96 -1.61 -20.16 8.84
N ARG A 97 -2.44 -19.12 8.65
CA ARG A 97 -3.84 -19.11 9.13
C ARG A 97 -4.72 -20.11 8.36
N LEU A 98 -4.46 -20.27 7.06
CA LEU A 98 -5.19 -21.22 6.20
C LEU A 98 -4.79 -22.67 6.52
N SER A 99 -3.52 -22.96 6.79
CA SER A 99 -3.05 -24.31 7.13
C SER A 99 -3.52 -24.81 8.51
N SER A 100 -3.84 -23.91 9.45
CA SER A 100 -4.27 -24.28 10.80
C SER A 100 -5.77 -24.61 10.92
N LYS A 101 -6.57 -24.41 9.87
CA LYS A 101 -8.02 -24.68 9.86
C LYS A 101 -8.40 -26.09 9.34
N GLY A 102 -7.41 -26.93 9.02
CA GLY A 102 -7.59 -28.28 8.47
C GLY A 102 -7.31 -29.44 9.44
N GLN A 103 -7.10 -29.17 10.73
CA GLN A 103 -7.01 -30.21 11.76
C GLN A 103 -7.99 -29.88 12.88
N GLY A 104 -9.18 -30.46 12.81
CA GLY A 104 -10.25 -30.38 13.79
C GLY A 104 -11.29 -31.43 13.45
#